data_AF-A0A2H6MV35-F1
#
_entry.id   AF-A0A2H6MV35-F1
#
_cell.length_a   1.000
_cell.length_b   1.000
_cell.length_c   1.000
_cell.angle_alpha   90.00
_cell.angle_beta   90.00
_cell.angle_gamma   90.00
#
_symmetry.space_group_name_H-M   'P 1'
#
loop_
_entity.id
_entity.type
_entity.pdbx_description
1 polymer ?
#
loop_
_entity_poly.entity_id
_entity_poly.type
_entity_poly.pdbx_seq_one_letter_code
_entity_poly.pdbx_strand_id
1 'polypeptide(L)'
;IFSLNPDLAPEEDDPSPETPPPPTPSAKVNKIVKNRRTVVPSKIETPARDNRVIGSARARPTQLPEQSSSTQQNARRKSNCVKEVEKLQEKREKRRLQQQEIREKRAQDVDATNPNYEIMCMIRDFRGSLDYRPLTTSDPIDEHRICVCVRKRPLNKKETVMKDLDVITIPSKDVVMVHEPKQKVDLTRYLENQTFRFDYAFDDSTPNEMVYRFTARPLVETIFERGMATCFAYGQTGSGKTHTMGGDFSGKNQDCSKGIYALAGKKF
;
A
#
# COMPACT_ATOMS: atom_id res chain seq x y z
N ILE A 1 34.91 14.95 -30.03
CA ILE A 1 34.46 14.99 -31.44
C ILE A 1 33.52 13.80 -31.61
N PHE A 2 32.22 14.04 -31.44
CA PHE A 2 31.17 13.08 -31.77
C PHE A 2 30.27 13.80 -32.78
N SER A 3 30.31 13.33 -34.01
CA SER A 3 29.53 13.85 -35.13
C SER A 3 28.11 13.32 -35.02
N LEU A 4 27.13 14.20 -34.80
CA LEU A 4 25.71 13.86 -34.93
C LEU A 4 25.34 13.86 -36.42
N ASN A 5 24.50 12.90 -36.80
CA ASN A 5 23.95 12.76 -38.16
C ASN A 5 23.12 14.01 -38.54
N PRO A 6 23.35 14.64 -39.70
CA PRO A 6 22.68 15.89 -40.09
C PRO A 6 21.31 15.73 -40.79
N ASP A 7 20.80 14.51 -40.97
CA ASP A 7 19.60 14.24 -41.80
C ASP A 7 18.36 13.74 -41.01
N LEU A 8 18.07 14.31 -39.85
CA LEU A 8 16.74 14.18 -39.24
C LEU A 8 16.19 15.55 -38.89
N ALA A 9 15.37 16.08 -39.81
CA ALA A 9 14.56 17.26 -39.61
C ALA A 9 13.48 17.01 -38.54
N PRO A 10 13.10 18.03 -37.75
CA PRO A 10 11.95 17.95 -36.86
C PRO A 10 10.66 18.15 -37.67
N GLU A 11 9.81 17.12 -37.72
CA GLU A 11 8.41 17.26 -38.14
C GLU A 11 7.64 18.03 -37.05
N GLU A 12 6.76 18.92 -37.49
CA GLU A 12 6.07 19.92 -36.69
C GLU A 12 5.02 19.33 -35.72
N ASP A 13 4.76 20.08 -34.66
CA ASP A 13 3.80 19.82 -33.58
C ASP A 13 2.37 19.59 -34.09
N ASP A 14 1.81 18.41 -33.78
CA ASP A 14 0.38 18.15 -33.87
C ASP A 14 -0.29 18.33 -32.47
N PRO A 15 -1.43 19.04 -32.37
CA PRO A 15 -2.01 19.43 -31.10
C PRO A 15 -2.64 18.27 -30.33
N SER A 16 -2.48 18.31 -29.00
CA SER A 16 -3.02 17.36 -28.03
C SER A 16 -4.55 17.23 -28.11
N PRO A 17 -5.14 16.03 -27.95
CA PRO A 17 -6.59 15.89 -27.86
C PRO A 17 -7.11 16.38 -26.49
N GLU A 18 -8.04 17.34 -26.52
CA GLU A 18 -8.80 17.81 -25.35
C GLU A 18 -9.56 16.67 -24.66
N THR A 19 -9.45 16.60 -23.34
CA THR A 19 -10.26 15.72 -22.49
C THR A 19 -11.66 16.32 -22.26
N PRO A 20 -12.75 15.55 -22.41
CA PRO A 20 -14.10 16.07 -22.17
C PRO A 20 -14.39 16.27 -20.67
N PRO A 21 -15.18 17.29 -20.29
CA PRO A 21 -15.53 17.56 -18.89
C PRO A 21 -16.50 16.52 -18.32
N PRO A 22 -16.50 16.31 -16.99
CA PRO A 22 -17.34 15.31 -16.34
C PRO A 22 -18.84 15.69 -16.35
N PRO A 23 -19.75 14.70 -16.36
CA PRO A 23 -21.19 14.96 -16.45
C PRO A 23 -21.74 15.56 -15.15
N THR A 24 -22.57 16.60 -15.30
CA THR A 24 -23.37 17.20 -14.22
C THR A 24 -24.56 16.30 -13.84
N PRO A 25 -24.93 16.21 -12.55
CA PRO A 25 -26.07 15.40 -12.14
C PRO A 25 -27.39 16.06 -12.56
N SER A 26 -28.05 15.46 -13.55
CA SER A 26 -29.41 15.79 -13.97
C SER A 26 -30.41 15.41 -12.87
N ALA A 27 -31.02 16.42 -12.26
CA ALA A 27 -32.15 16.28 -11.37
C ALA A 27 -33.39 15.78 -12.14
N LYS A 28 -33.91 14.61 -11.78
CA LYS A 28 -35.32 14.27 -12.04
C LYS A 28 -36.13 14.46 -10.76
N VAL A 29 -36.92 15.52 -10.84
CA VAL A 29 -38.00 15.94 -9.95
C VAL A 29 -39.14 14.93 -10.02
N ASN A 30 -39.58 14.44 -8.85
CA ASN A 30 -41.00 14.14 -8.61
C ASN A 30 -41.47 15.04 -7.45
N LYS A 31 -42.31 16.03 -7.79
CA LYS A 31 -43.10 16.85 -6.86
C LYS A 31 -44.21 15.96 -6.26
N ILE A 32 -44.62 16.12 -4.99
CA ILE A 32 -45.75 16.93 -4.50
C ILE A 32 -45.93 16.48 -3.01
N VAL A 33 -46.24 17.24 -1.94
CA VAL A 33 -46.48 18.66 -1.67
C VAL A 33 -46.45 18.89 -0.13
N LYS A 34 -45.78 19.98 0.27
CA LYS A 34 -46.01 20.94 1.38
C LYS A 34 -46.31 20.46 2.82
N ASN A 35 -45.48 20.90 3.77
CA ASN A 35 -45.81 22.14 4.50
C ASN A 35 -44.58 22.84 5.13
N ARG A 36 -44.67 24.16 5.10
CA ARG A 36 -43.63 25.17 5.32
C ARG A 36 -43.81 25.80 6.71
N ARG A 37 -42.77 25.89 7.53
CA ARG A 37 -42.29 27.17 8.09
C ARG A 37 -41.00 27.03 8.89
N THR A 38 -40.08 27.91 8.52
CA THR A 38 -38.78 28.29 9.08
C THR A 38 -38.88 28.92 10.47
N VAL A 39 -37.87 28.73 11.34
CA VAL A 39 -37.11 29.78 12.06
C VAL A 39 -35.75 29.18 12.52
N VAL A 40 -34.68 29.97 12.40
CA VAL A 40 -33.29 29.81 12.90
C VAL A 40 -33.03 31.00 13.85
N PRO A 41 -31.92 31.12 14.62
CA PRO A 41 -31.22 30.26 15.60
C PRO A 41 -31.21 30.90 17.01
N SER A 42 -30.56 30.30 18.03
CA SER A 42 -29.45 30.93 18.80
C SER A 42 -29.15 30.29 20.18
N LYS A 43 -27.83 30.19 20.41
CA LYS A 43 -26.99 30.21 21.62
C LYS A 43 -27.65 30.19 23.02
N ILE A 44 -27.17 29.27 23.85
CA ILE A 44 -27.35 29.25 25.31
C ILE A 44 -26.04 29.74 25.94
N GLU A 45 -26.06 30.90 26.59
CA GLU A 45 -25.01 31.39 27.49
C GLU A 45 -25.48 31.25 28.95
N THR A 46 -24.53 30.84 29.80
CA THR A 46 -24.56 30.83 31.27
C THR A 46 -24.60 32.25 31.86
N PRO A 47 -25.11 32.42 33.09
CA PRO A 47 -24.56 33.47 33.94
C PRO A 47 -24.23 33.02 35.37
N ALA A 48 -23.16 33.59 35.92
CA ALA A 48 -22.82 33.62 37.33
C ALA A 48 -22.21 34.99 37.70
N ARG A 49 -22.65 35.54 38.85
CA ARG A 49 -22.06 36.62 39.70
C ARG A 49 -22.08 38.05 39.09
N ASP A 50 -22.22 39.18 39.81
CA ASP A 50 -22.09 39.53 41.24
C ASP A 50 -22.89 40.83 41.60
N ASN A 51 -23.23 40.95 42.90
CA ASN A 51 -23.47 42.13 43.77
C ASN A 51 -23.66 43.58 43.24
N ARG A 52 -24.74 44.26 43.69
CA ARG A 52 -24.74 45.31 44.77
C ARG A 52 -26.09 46.07 44.90
N VAL A 53 -26.64 46.05 46.12
CA VAL A 53 -27.29 47.10 46.97
C VAL A 53 -28.26 48.13 46.34
N ILE A 54 -29.48 48.24 46.88
CA ILE A 54 -30.06 49.39 47.63
C ILE A 54 -31.60 49.21 47.78
N GLY A 55 -32.09 49.29 49.03
CA GLY A 55 -33.23 50.18 49.34
C GLY A 55 -34.65 49.65 49.53
N SER A 56 -34.99 49.37 50.80
CA SER A 56 -36.18 49.85 51.53
C SER A 56 -37.55 49.12 51.46
N ALA A 57 -37.88 48.55 52.63
CA ALA A 57 -39.15 48.60 53.39
C ALA A 57 -40.46 48.02 52.82
N ARG A 58 -41.01 46.98 53.50
CA ARG A 58 -42.14 47.04 54.46
C ARG A 58 -42.50 45.63 55.00
N ALA A 59 -43.24 45.57 56.10
CA ALA A 59 -43.23 44.55 57.15
C ALA A 59 -44.19 43.32 57.03
N ARG A 60 -43.78 42.21 57.69
CA ARG A 60 -44.44 41.06 58.41
C ARG A 60 -45.97 40.82 58.41
N PRO A 61 -46.48 39.64 58.89
CA PRO A 61 -45.90 38.29 59.14
C PRO A 61 -46.74 37.17 58.43
N THR A 62 -46.52 35.84 58.44
CA THR A 62 -46.59 34.87 59.56
C THR A 62 -46.55 33.42 59.01
N GLN A 63 -45.81 32.54 59.70
CA GLN A 63 -46.00 31.07 59.92
C GLN A 63 -45.91 29.98 58.81
N LEU A 64 -44.94 29.09 59.07
CA LEU A 64 -44.78 27.63 58.81
C LEU A 64 -46.04 26.79 59.17
N PRO A 65 -46.21 25.51 58.71
CA PRO A 65 -45.16 24.48 58.78
C PRO A 65 -45.03 23.44 57.64
N GLU A 66 -43.85 22.83 57.70
CA GLU A 66 -43.34 21.68 56.96
C GLU A 66 -44.23 20.44 57.07
N GLN A 67 -44.34 19.68 55.98
CA GLN A 67 -44.53 18.23 56.04
C GLN A 67 -43.58 17.54 55.05
N SER A 68 -42.69 16.78 55.65
CA SER A 68 -41.78 15.81 55.07
C SER A 68 -42.56 14.69 54.36
N SER A 69 -42.32 14.51 53.06
CA SER A 69 -42.67 13.27 52.37
C SER A 69 -41.39 12.55 51.99
N SER A 70 -41.26 11.36 52.56
CA SER A 70 -40.21 10.38 52.31
C SER A 70 -40.11 10.04 50.82
N THR A 71 -39.02 10.47 50.17
CA THR A 71 -38.66 10.04 48.82
C THR A 71 -38.21 8.57 48.86
N GLN A 72 -39.15 7.65 48.72
CA GLN A 72 -38.85 6.27 48.33
C GLN A 72 -38.23 6.31 46.93
N GLN A 73 -36.94 5.95 46.85
CA GLN A 73 -36.24 5.70 45.59
C GLN A 73 -36.88 4.50 44.87
N ASN A 74 -37.90 4.78 44.06
CA ASN A 74 -38.42 3.80 43.10
C ASN A 74 -37.42 3.69 41.95
N ALA A 75 -36.56 2.68 41.99
CA ALA A 75 -35.80 2.24 40.83
C ALA A 75 -36.80 1.78 39.74
N ARG A 76 -37.16 2.70 38.84
CA ARG A 76 -38.11 2.47 37.75
C ARG A 76 -37.61 1.31 36.90
N ARG A 77 -38.27 0.14 37.00
CA ARG A 77 -37.93 -1.06 36.22
C ARG A 77 -37.96 -0.72 34.72
N LYS A 78 -36.78 -0.74 34.07
CA LYS A 78 -36.64 -0.50 32.63
C LYS A 78 -37.44 -1.53 31.83
N SER A 79 -38.15 -1.08 30.79
CA SER A 79 -38.91 -1.94 29.88
C SER A 79 -37.98 -2.80 29.01
N ASN A 80 -38.49 -3.89 28.45
CA ASN A 80 -37.69 -4.80 27.63
C ASN A 80 -37.09 -4.14 26.38
N CYS A 81 -37.81 -3.23 25.72
CA CYS A 81 -37.26 -2.48 24.58
C CYS A 81 -36.09 -1.56 24.98
N VAL A 82 -36.19 -0.89 26.14
CA VAL A 82 -35.11 -0.03 26.65
C VAL A 82 -33.87 -0.85 27.00
N LYS A 83 -34.05 -2.05 27.58
CA LYS A 83 -32.93 -2.97 27.87
C LYS A 83 -32.21 -3.44 26.61
N GLU A 84 -32.94 -3.73 25.52
CA GLU A 84 -32.33 -4.15 24.25
C GLU A 84 -31.58 -3.00 23.56
N VAL A 85 -32.09 -1.77 23.61
CA VAL A 85 -31.37 -0.57 23.11
C VAL A 85 -30.08 -0.34 23.91
N GLU A 86 -30.13 -0.49 25.24
CA GLU A 86 -28.97 -0.34 26.11
C GLU A 86 -27.91 -1.44 25.84
N LYS A 87 -28.31 -2.70 25.65
CA LYS A 87 -27.40 -3.77 25.21
C LYS A 87 -26.78 -3.49 23.84
N LEU A 88 -27.54 -2.95 22.89
CA LEU A 88 -27.03 -2.58 21.57
C LEU A 88 -25.98 -1.46 21.68
N GLN A 89 -26.20 -0.51 22.58
CA GLN A 89 -25.28 0.57 22.86
C GLN A 89 -24.00 0.06 23.55
N GLU A 90 -24.13 -0.80 24.57
CA GLU A 90 -22.97 -1.42 25.22
C GLU A 90 -22.14 -2.25 24.24
N LYS A 91 -22.79 -3.02 23.34
CA LYS A 91 -22.07 -3.74 22.27
C LYS A 91 -21.32 -2.81 21.33
N ARG A 92 -21.90 -1.67 20.95
CA ARG A 92 -21.24 -0.66 20.11
C ARG A 92 -20.06 -0.02 20.81
N GLU A 93 -20.20 0.31 22.09
CA GLU A 93 -19.15 0.90 22.90
C GLU A 93 -17.99 -0.08 23.14
N LYS A 94 -18.28 -1.35 23.50
CA LYS A 94 -17.27 -2.42 23.56
C LYS A 94 -16.54 -2.59 22.23
N ARG A 95 -17.24 -2.55 21.10
CA ARG A 95 -16.62 -2.67 19.78
C ARG A 95 -15.68 -1.50 19.47
N ARG A 96 -16.06 -0.28 19.86
CA ARG A 96 -15.20 0.91 19.73
C ARG A 96 -13.95 0.79 20.60
N LEU A 97 -14.12 0.39 21.86
CA LEU A 97 -13.01 0.22 22.78
C LEU A 97 -12.04 -0.87 22.30
N GLN A 98 -12.55 -2.01 21.82
CA GLN A 98 -11.71 -3.06 21.21
C GLN A 98 -10.94 -2.57 19.98
N GLN A 99 -11.57 -1.80 19.09
CA GLN A 99 -10.87 -1.21 17.95
C GLN A 99 -9.79 -0.21 18.38
N GLN A 100 -10.05 0.57 19.43
CA GLN A 100 -9.09 1.51 19.99
C GLN A 100 -7.91 0.77 20.63
N GLU A 101 -8.17 -0.27 21.42
CA GLU A 101 -7.14 -1.11 22.05
C GLU A 101 -6.28 -1.83 21.01
N ILE A 102 -6.88 -2.37 19.94
CA ILE A 102 -6.14 -2.96 18.81
C ILE A 102 -5.23 -1.91 18.16
N ARG A 103 -5.72 -0.67 17.98
CA ARG A 103 -4.95 0.42 17.38
C ARG A 103 -3.81 0.87 18.30
N GLU A 104 -4.05 1.00 19.59
CA GLU A 104 -3.04 1.39 20.58
C GLU A 104 -1.96 0.32 20.72
N LYS A 105 -2.34 -0.97 20.77
CA LYS A 105 -1.40 -2.08 20.78
C LYS A 105 -0.53 -2.09 19.52
N ARG A 106 -1.14 -1.92 18.33
CA ARG A 106 -0.38 -1.79 17.07
C ARG A 106 0.53 -0.56 17.06
N ALA A 107 0.12 0.54 17.68
CA ALA A 107 0.93 1.76 17.77
C ALA A 107 2.16 1.59 18.68
N GLN A 108 2.06 0.74 19.72
CA GLN A 108 3.21 0.40 20.57
C GLN A 108 4.26 -0.46 19.84
N ASP A 109 3.84 -1.27 18.87
CA ASP A 109 4.73 -2.10 18.05
C ASP A 109 5.44 -1.30 16.94
N VAL A 110 5.13 -0.01 16.76
CA VAL A 110 5.72 0.84 15.72
C VAL A 110 7.17 1.17 16.07
N ASP A 111 8.11 0.69 15.24
CA ASP A 111 9.52 1.09 15.34
C ASP A 111 9.65 2.56 14.89
N ALA A 112 9.54 3.48 15.85
CA ALA A 112 9.69 4.91 15.63
C ALA A 112 11.09 5.31 15.11
N THR A 113 12.08 4.41 15.16
CA THR A 113 13.43 4.66 14.62
C THR A 113 13.51 4.46 13.11
N ASN A 114 12.53 3.78 12.50
CA ASN A 114 12.51 3.51 11.07
C ASN A 114 11.44 4.36 10.36
N PRO A 115 11.82 5.38 9.58
CA PRO A 115 10.87 6.25 8.87
C PRO A 115 10.02 5.50 7.84
N ASN A 116 10.46 4.30 7.43
CA ASN A 116 9.82 3.44 6.46
C ASN A 116 8.94 2.35 7.10
N TYR A 117 8.80 2.32 8.44
CA TYR A 117 8.08 1.25 9.15
C TYR A 117 6.64 1.05 8.65
N GLU A 118 5.89 2.14 8.46
CA GLU A 118 4.49 2.06 8.01
C GLU A 118 4.38 1.39 6.63
N ILE A 119 5.23 1.81 5.69
CA ILE A 119 5.28 1.22 4.34
C ILE A 119 5.74 -0.24 4.39
N MET A 120 6.73 -0.56 5.23
CA MET A 120 7.19 -1.93 5.45
C MET A 120 6.03 -2.84 5.90
N CYS A 121 5.20 -2.37 6.83
CA CYS A 121 4.03 -3.11 7.30
C CYS A 121 2.99 -3.27 6.18
N MET A 122 2.72 -2.23 5.38
CA MET A 122 1.82 -2.34 4.22
C MET A 122 2.30 -3.40 3.23
N ILE A 123 3.60 -3.45 2.92
CA ILE A 123 4.17 -4.46 2.00
C ILE A 123 4.08 -5.86 2.63
N ARG A 124 4.38 -5.99 3.93
CA ARG A 124 4.29 -7.27 4.65
C ARG A 124 2.87 -7.83 4.62
N ASP A 125 1.88 -7.01 4.94
CA ASP A 125 0.48 -7.40 4.92
C ASP A 125 0.04 -7.79 3.49
N PHE A 126 0.47 -7.03 2.49
CA PHE A 126 0.21 -7.35 1.08
C PHE A 126 0.80 -8.70 0.69
N ARG A 127 2.09 -8.94 1.00
CA ARG A 127 2.77 -10.22 0.74
C ARG A 127 2.08 -11.39 1.42
N GLY A 128 1.59 -11.21 2.65
CA GLY A 128 0.85 -12.25 3.37
C GLY A 128 -0.48 -12.64 2.73
N SER A 129 -1.00 -11.84 1.80
CA SER A 129 -2.24 -12.14 1.06
C SER A 129 -2.02 -12.85 -0.29
N LEU A 130 -0.76 -12.99 -0.74
CA LEU A 130 -0.43 -13.56 -2.04
C LEU A 130 -0.33 -15.09 -1.99
N ASP A 131 -0.71 -15.74 -3.09
CA ASP A 131 -0.45 -17.17 -3.33
C ASP A 131 0.87 -17.32 -4.09
N TYR A 132 1.88 -17.90 -3.44
CA TYR A 132 3.22 -18.05 -3.99
C TYR A 132 3.37 -19.36 -4.77
N ARG A 133 3.69 -19.24 -6.05
CA ARG A 133 3.97 -20.36 -6.98
C ARG A 133 5.23 -20.06 -7.79
N PRO A 134 6.40 -20.05 -7.13
CA PRO A 134 7.66 -19.64 -7.76
C PRO A 134 8.07 -20.59 -8.90
N LEU A 135 8.91 -20.10 -9.80
CA LEU A 135 9.48 -20.91 -10.88
C LEU A 135 10.35 -22.04 -10.31
N THR A 136 10.14 -23.25 -10.82
CA THR A 136 10.86 -24.45 -10.38
C THR A 136 11.61 -25.11 -11.53
N THR A 137 12.52 -26.03 -11.20
CA THR A 137 13.21 -26.85 -12.20
C THR A 137 12.29 -27.81 -12.94
N SER A 138 11.09 -28.10 -12.42
CA SER A 138 10.11 -28.98 -13.08
C SER A 138 9.29 -28.26 -14.14
N ASP A 139 9.28 -26.92 -14.15
CA ASP A 139 8.51 -26.17 -15.13
C ASP A 139 8.99 -26.43 -16.56
N PRO A 140 8.07 -26.59 -17.52
CA PRO A 140 8.42 -26.71 -18.93
C PRO A 140 9.08 -25.42 -19.41
N ILE A 141 9.96 -25.57 -20.39
CA ILE A 141 10.58 -24.44 -21.07
C ILE A 141 9.74 -24.16 -22.32
N ASP A 142 9.09 -23.01 -22.33
CA ASP A 142 8.34 -22.52 -23.47
C ASP A 142 9.29 -21.95 -24.55
N GLU A 143 9.05 -22.32 -25.81
CA GLU A 143 9.84 -21.84 -26.95
C GLU A 143 9.29 -20.53 -27.50
N HIS A 144 10.10 -19.47 -27.43
CA HIS A 144 9.77 -18.15 -27.95
C HIS A 144 10.93 -17.60 -28.79
N ARG A 145 10.62 -16.94 -29.92
CA ARG A 145 11.64 -16.28 -30.75
C ARG A 145 12.34 -15.13 -30.02
N ILE A 146 11.60 -14.46 -29.14
CA ILE A 146 12.09 -13.43 -28.23
C ILE A 146 11.65 -13.86 -26.85
N CYS A 147 12.61 -14.00 -25.93
CA CYS A 147 12.36 -14.36 -24.54
C CYS A 147 12.82 -13.19 -23.65
N VAL A 148 11.90 -12.61 -22.90
CA VAL A 148 12.10 -11.48 -22.00
C VAL A 148 11.94 -11.95 -20.58
N CYS A 149 13.03 -11.94 -19.83
CA CYS A 149 13.07 -12.37 -18.44
C CYS A 149 13.51 -11.26 -17.50
N VAL A 150 13.05 -11.33 -16.26
CA VAL A 150 13.44 -10.42 -15.18
C VAL A 150 14.05 -11.20 -14.04
N ARG A 151 15.13 -10.68 -13.46
CA ARG A 151 15.78 -11.23 -12.28
C ARG A 151 15.83 -10.20 -11.16
N LYS A 152 15.26 -10.53 -10.01
CA LYS A 152 15.46 -9.80 -8.75
C LYS A 152 16.78 -10.26 -8.11
N ARG A 153 17.57 -9.32 -7.60
CA ARG A 153 18.69 -9.62 -6.70
C ARG A 153 18.27 -9.39 -5.24
N PRO A 154 18.85 -10.10 -4.27
CA PRO A 154 18.62 -9.76 -2.88
C PRO A 154 19.18 -8.37 -2.54
N LEU A 155 18.66 -7.79 -1.46
CA LEU A 155 19.26 -6.61 -0.85
C LEU A 155 20.68 -6.95 -0.38
N ASN A 156 21.60 -6.02 -0.60
CA ASN A 156 22.97 -6.14 -0.15
C ASN A 156 23.10 -5.74 1.33
N LYS A 157 24.28 -5.99 1.93
CA LYS A 157 24.55 -5.68 3.34
C LYS A 157 24.37 -4.19 3.67
N LYS A 158 24.76 -3.28 2.77
CA LYS A 158 24.62 -1.84 2.99
C LYS A 158 23.15 -1.43 3.00
N GLU A 159 22.36 -1.91 2.03
CA GLU A 159 20.92 -1.69 1.94
C GLU A 159 20.20 -2.22 3.19
N THR A 160 20.59 -3.41 3.67
CA THR A 160 20.05 -3.99 4.91
C THR A 160 20.37 -3.15 6.14
N VAL A 161 21.62 -2.68 6.27
CA VAL A 161 22.06 -1.82 7.39
C VAL A 161 21.34 -0.47 7.36
N MET A 162 21.09 0.09 6.17
CA MET A 162 20.33 1.33 5.99
C MET A 162 18.81 1.15 6.16
N LYS A 163 18.33 -0.07 6.43
CA LYS A 163 16.91 -0.42 6.50
C LYS A 163 16.14 -0.03 5.22
N ASP A 164 16.77 -0.21 4.05
CA ASP A 164 16.10 -0.02 2.77
C ASP A 164 14.96 -1.02 2.60
N LEU A 165 13.91 -0.59 1.90
CA LEU A 165 12.73 -1.41 1.67
C LEU A 165 12.91 -2.31 0.45
N ASP A 166 12.61 -3.59 0.63
CA ASP A 166 12.40 -4.50 -0.49
C ASP A 166 11.00 -4.28 -1.08
N VAL A 167 10.93 -3.48 -2.15
CA VAL A 167 9.69 -3.09 -2.82
C VAL A 167 9.31 -4.00 -4.00
N ILE A 168 10.05 -5.08 -4.25
CA ILE A 168 9.80 -5.99 -5.38
C ILE A 168 9.33 -7.35 -4.88
N THR A 169 8.23 -7.85 -5.41
CA THR A 169 7.71 -9.18 -5.10
C THR A 169 7.48 -9.98 -6.38
N ILE A 170 7.92 -11.23 -6.38
CA ILE A 170 7.72 -12.17 -7.49
C ILE A 170 6.89 -13.34 -6.94
N PRO A 171 5.56 -13.30 -7.09
CA PRO A 171 4.69 -14.34 -6.54
C PRO A 171 4.64 -15.60 -7.41
N SER A 172 4.82 -15.45 -8.73
CA SER A 172 4.76 -16.55 -9.70
C SER A 172 5.94 -16.53 -10.65
N LYS A 173 6.03 -17.57 -11.49
CA LYS A 173 7.08 -17.72 -12.50
C LYS A 173 7.12 -16.64 -13.58
N ASP A 174 6.05 -15.88 -13.78
CA ASP A 174 5.87 -14.94 -14.90
C ASP A 174 5.47 -13.52 -14.44
N VAL A 175 5.25 -13.32 -13.13
CA VAL A 175 4.74 -12.05 -12.58
C VAL A 175 5.77 -11.36 -11.71
N VAL A 176 5.97 -10.07 -11.98
CA VAL A 176 6.76 -9.17 -11.13
C VAL A 176 5.86 -8.06 -10.63
N MET A 177 5.85 -7.84 -9.32
CA MET A 177 5.09 -6.77 -8.68
C MET A 177 6.04 -5.73 -8.10
N VAL A 178 5.77 -4.46 -8.40
CA VAL A 178 6.47 -3.29 -7.85
C VAL A 178 5.54 -2.58 -6.89
N HIS A 179 5.94 -2.49 -5.64
CA HIS A 179 5.21 -1.78 -4.58
C HIS A 179 5.69 -0.34 -4.52
N GLU A 180 5.10 0.55 -5.32
CA GLU A 180 5.50 1.96 -5.37
C GLU A 180 4.92 2.71 -4.15
N PRO A 181 5.74 3.19 -3.20
CA PRO A 181 5.24 3.95 -2.06
C PRO A 181 4.84 5.35 -2.53
N LYS A 182 3.57 5.71 -2.35
CA LYS A 182 3.03 7.02 -2.70
C LYS A 182 2.39 7.70 -1.50
N GLN A 183 2.21 9.00 -1.63
CA GLN A 183 1.58 9.83 -0.61
C GLN A 183 0.48 10.68 -1.27
N LYS A 184 -0.71 10.65 -0.67
CA LYS A 184 -1.82 11.51 -1.08
C LYS A 184 -1.58 12.95 -0.63
N VAL A 185 -2.40 13.86 -1.15
CA VAL A 185 -2.39 15.29 -0.77
C VAL A 185 -2.66 15.47 0.74
N ASP A 186 -3.49 14.61 1.33
CA ASP A 186 -3.81 14.62 2.76
C ASP A 186 -2.73 13.95 3.65
N LEU A 187 -1.55 13.68 3.09
CA LEU A 187 -0.42 13.00 3.72
C LEU A 187 -0.65 11.50 4.03
N THR A 188 -1.77 10.92 3.62
CA THR A 188 -1.99 9.47 3.76
C THR A 188 -1.03 8.71 2.86
N ARG A 189 -0.20 7.84 3.44
CA ARG A 189 0.68 6.92 2.71
C ARG A 189 -0.13 5.75 2.15
N TYR A 190 0.23 5.29 0.96
CA TYR A 190 -0.35 4.10 0.34
C TYR A 190 0.65 3.44 -0.61
N LEU A 191 0.38 2.21 -1.00
CA LEU A 191 1.12 1.49 -2.03
C LEU A 191 0.35 1.52 -3.34
N GLU A 192 1.01 1.92 -4.42
CA GLU A 192 0.56 1.66 -5.77
C GLU A 192 1.26 0.40 -6.28
N ASN A 193 0.51 -0.70 -6.38
CA ASN A 193 1.05 -2.00 -6.77
C ASN A 193 0.96 -2.14 -8.29
N GLN A 194 2.09 -1.98 -8.97
CA GLN A 194 2.20 -2.21 -10.40
C GLN A 194 2.55 -3.66 -10.66
N THR A 195 1.88 -4.29 -11.63
CA THR A 195 2.09 -5.70 -11.99
C THR A 195 2.56 -5.79 -13.43
N PHE A 196 3.67 -6.49 -13.64
CA PHE A 196 4.27 -6.71 -14.94
C PHE A 196 4.36 -8.22 -15.21
N ARG A 197 4.16 -8.60 -16.47
CA ARG A 197 4.24 -9.99 -16.90
C ARG A 197 5.39 -10.17 -17.89
N PHE A 198 6.15 -11.23 -17.69
CA PHE A 198 7.34 -11.60 -18.46
C PHE A 198 7.28 -13.09 -18.79
N ASP A 199 8.17 -13.57 -19.66
CA ASP A 199 8.24 -15.01 -19.96
C ASP A 199 8.72 -15.78 -18.72
N TYR A 200 9.75 -15.25 -18.04
CA TYR A 200 10.20 -15.76 -16.76
C TYR A 200 10.60 -14.63 -15.79
N ALA A 201 10.22 -14.81 -14.53
CA ALA A 201 10.53 -13.95 -13.39
C ALA A 201 11.30 -14.75 -12.34
N PHE A 202 12.53 -14.36 -12.08
CA PHE A 202 13.43 -14.98 -11.12
C PHE A 202 13.50 -14.17 -9.83
N ASP A 203 13.22 -14.81 -8.70
CA ASP A 203 13.28 -14.20 -7.38
C ASP A 203 14.72 -13.99 -6.88
N ASP A 204 14.87 -13.41 -5.69
CA ASP A 204 16.16 -13.15 -5.07
C ASP A 204 16.88 -14.41 -4.56
N SER A 205 16.19 -15.56 -4.51
CA SER A 205 16.75 -16.85 -4.14
C SER A 205 17.26 -17.64 -5.35
N THR A 206 16.92 -17.22 -6.57
CA THR A 206 17.23 -17.97 -7.79
C THR A 206 18.73 -17.95 -8.15
N PRO A 207 19.38 -19.14 -8.27
CA PRO A 207 20.78 -19.25 -8.67
C PRO A 207 20.98 -19.06 -10.18
N ASN A 208 22.22 -18.75 -10.59
CA ASN A 208 22.57 -18.58 -12.01
C ASN A 208 22.26 -19.81 -12.87
N GLU A 209 22.38 -21.02 -12.32
CA GLU A 209 22.05 -22.27 -13.02
C GLU A 209 20.60 -22.31 -13.51
N MET A 210 19.68 -21.83 -12.66
CA MET A 210 18.26 -21.74 -12.97
C MET A 210 18.00 -20.66 -14.03
N VAL A 211 18.62 -19.49 -13.87
CA VAL A 211 18.53 -18.42 -14.88
C VAL A 211 19.02 -18.93 -16.23
N TYR A 212 20.18 -19.59 -16.29
CA TYR A 212 20.73 -20.19 -17.52
C TYR A 212 19.76 -21.16 -18.18
N ARG A 213 19.15 -22.06 -17.38
CA ARG A 213 18.24 -23.09 -17.87
C ARG A 213 17.07 -22.53 -18.67
N PHE A 214 16.46 -21.43 -18.22
CA PHE A 214 15.26 -20.85 -18.83
C PHE A 214 15.56 -19.70 -19.81
N THR A 215 16.81 -19.23 -19.89
CA THR A 215 17.19 -18.10 -20.76
C THR A 215 18.11 -18.52 -21.89
N ALA A 216 19.39 -18.75 -21.60
CA ALA A 216 20.41 -18.98 -22.62
C ALA A 216 20.57 -20.45 -23.03
N ARG A 217 20.11 -21.41 -22.23
CA ARG A 217 20.22 -22.83 -22.58
C ARG A 217 19.44 -23.19 -23.85
N PRO A 218 18.19 -22.76 -24.08
CA PRO A 218 17.49 -23.04 -25.34
C PRO A 218 18.18 -22.42 -26.56
N LEU A 219 18.82 -21.26 -26.37
CA LEU A 219 19.55 -20.57 -27.44
C LEU A 219 20.77 -21.35 -27.93
N VAL A 220 21.37 -22.17 -27.05
CA VAL A 220 22.48 -23.05 -27.43
C VAL A 220 22.02 -24.03 -28.50
N GLU A 221 20.85 -24.65 -28.35
CA GLU A 221 20.31 -25.62 -29.32
C GLU A 221 20.12 -24.96 -30.70
N THR A 222 19.61 -23.72 -30.72
CA THR A 222 19.46 -22.92 -31.95
C THR A 222 20.77 -22.73 -32.72
N ILE A 223 21.90 -22.60 -32.02
CA ILE A 223 23.22 -22.43 -32.65
C ILE A 223 23.65 -23.73 -33.37
N PHE A 224 23.37 -24.91 -32.81
CA PHE A 224 23.66 -26.20 -33.47
C PHE A 224 22.80 -26.45 -34.69
N GLU A 225 21.59 -25.91 -34.69
CA GLU A 225 20.69 -25.90 -35.84
C GLU A 225 21.07 -24.88 -36.91
N ARG A 226 22.28 -24.28 -36.81
CA ARG A 226 22.83 -23.26 -37.72
C ARG A 226 22.08 -21.94 -37.67
N GLY A 227 21.34 -21.68 -36.59
CA GLY A 227 20.73 -20.40 -36.29
C GLY A 227 21.69 -19.43 -35.59
N MET A 228 21.29 -18.16 -35.54
CA MET A 228 21.99 -17.14 -34.73
C MET A 228 21.15 -16.83 -33.51
N ALA A 229 21.77 -16.80 -32.33
CA ALA A 229 21.12 -16.44 -31.08
C ALA A 229 21.93 -15.38 -30.34
N THR A 230 21.23 -14.49 -29.64
CA THR A 230 21.83 -13.42 -28.84
C THR A 230 21.16 -13.37 -27.47
N CYS A 231 21.96 -13.06 -26.45
CA CYS A 231 21.50 -12.92 -25.07
C CYS A 231 21.99 -11.59 -24.52
N PHE A 232 21.08 -10.80 -23.97
CA PHE A 232 21.38 -9.49 -23.41
C PHE A 232 21.23 -9.51 -21.89
N ALA A 233 22.12 -8.82 -21.19
CA ALA A 233 21.94 -8.47 -19.79
C ALA A 233 21.66 -6.96 -19.70
N TYR A 234 20.45 -6.60 -19.29
CA TYR A 234 20.01 -5.20 -19.18
C TYR A 234 19.66 -4.84 -17.73
N GLY A 235 19.77 -3.55 -17.39
CA GLY A 235 19.43 -3.02 -16.06
C GLY A 235 20.40 -1.96 -15.56
N GLN A 236 20.06 -1.30 -14.45
CA GLN A 236 20.89 -0.25 -13.84
C GLN A 236 22.26 -0.76 -13.33
N THR A 237 23.18 0.14 -12.99
CA THR A 237 24.43 -0.23 -12.28
C THR A 237 24.10 -0.87 -10.93
N GLY A 238 24.81 -1.95 -10.59
CA GLY A 238 24.58 -2.70 -9.34
C GLY A 238 23.37 -3.65 -9.36
N SER A 239 22.68 -3.84 -10.49
CA SER A 239 21.53 -4.77 -10.62
C SER A 239 21.91 -6.25 -10.72
N GLY A 240 23.19 -6.58 -10.91
CA GLY A 240 23.65 -7.99 -11.02
C GLY A 240 23.89 -8.50 -12.44
N LYS A 241 23.94 -7.62 -13.46
CA LYS A 241 24.30 -7.99 -14.85
C LYS A 241 25.59 -8.80 -14.93
N THR A 242 26.69 -8.23 -14.40
CA THR A 242 28.02 -8.88 -14.43
C THR A 242 28.04 -10.17 -13.60
N HIS A 243 27.33 -10.19 -12.47
CA HIS A 243 27.20 -11.40 -11.64
C HIS A 243 26.50 -12.53 -12.39
N THR A 244 25.47 -12.21 -13.15
CA THR A 244 24.69 -13.18 -13.93
C THR A 244 25.52 -13.73 -15.09
N MET A 245 26.12 -12.86 -15.89
CA MET A 245 26.86 -13.27 -17.09
C MET A 245 28.23 -13.86 -16.75
N GLY A 246 28.97 -13.18 -15.87
CA GLY A 246 30.36 -13.46 -15.56
C GLY A 246 30.61 -14.23 -14.27
N GLY A 247 29.61 -14.50 -13.42
CA GLY A 247 29.77 -15.27 -12.19
C GLY A 247 30.05 -14.43 -10.94
N ASP A 248 30.37 -15.12 -9.84
CA ASP A 248 30.43 -14.52 -8.49
C ASP A 248 31.69 -13.68 -8.30
N PHE A 249 31.58 -12.55 -7.61
CA PHE A 249 32.73 -11.69 -7.27
C PHE A 249 33.03 -11.77 -5.77
N SER A 250 34.26 -12.15 -5.43
CA SER A 250 34.80 -12.12 -4.07
C SER A 250 36.00 -11.18 -4.01
N GLY A 251 35.74 -9.92 -3.64
CA GLY A 251 36.74 -8.85 -3.63
C GLY A 251 37.23 -8.55 -5.04
N LYS A 252 38.50 -8.88 -5.33
CA LYS A 252 39.11 -8.73 -6.67
C LYS A 252 39.06 -10.02 -7.51
N ASN A 253 38.69 -11.15 -6.90
CA ASN A 253 38.63 -12.43 -7.60
C ASN A 253 37.23 -12.67 -8.14
N GLN A 254 37.14 -13.11 -9.39
CA GLN A 254 35.88 -13.47 -10.04
C GLN A 254 35.87 -14.98 -10.28
N ASP A 255 34.87 -15.65 -9.71
CA ASP A 255 34.58 -17.05 -10.03
C ASP A 255 33.69 -17.11 -11.27
N CYS A 256 34.33 -17.24 -12.42
CA CYS A 256 33.64 -17.31 -13.70
C CYS A 256 32.86 -18.61 -13.90
N SER A 257 33.11 -19.66 -13.09
CA SER A 257 32.60 -21.01 -13.34
C SER A 257 31.09 -21.14 -13.21
N LYS A 258 30.45 -20.18 -12.52
CA LYS A 258 29.01 -20.08 -12.27
C LYS A 258 28.30 -19.02 -13.09
N GLY A 259 29.03 -18.29 -13.95
CA GLY A 259 28.43 -17.32 -14.87
C GLY A 259 27.78 -18.00 -16.07
N ILE A 260 26.78 -17.36 -16.68
CA ILE A 260 26.15 -17.84 -17.91
C ILE A 260 27.19 -18.14 -19.00
N TYR A 261 28.28 -17.37 -19.11
CA TYR A 261 29.34 -17.64 -20.09
C TYR A 261 29.98 -19.03 -19.90
N ALA A 262 30.32 -19.40 -18.67
CA ALA A 262 30.91 -20.72 -18.40
C ALA A 262 29.88 -21.85 -18.51
N LEU A 263 28.63 -21.60 -18.10
CA LEU A 263 27.54 -22.58 -18.19
C LEU A 263 27.17 -22.91 -19.64
N ALA A 264 27.18 -21.90 -20.52
CA ALA A 264 26.97 -22.08 -21.95
C ALA A 264 28.13 -22.87 -22.59
N GLY A 265 29.36 -22.63 -22.17
CA GLY A 265 30.54 -23.34 -22.70
C GLY A 265 30.72 -24.78 -22.19
N LYS A 266 30.17 -25.12 -21.01
CA LYS A 266 30.35 -26.44 -20.35
C LYS A 266 29.51 -27.56 -20.95
N LYS A 267 28.43 -27.24 -21.67
CA LYS A 267 27.44 -28.23 -22.12
C LYS A 267 27.61 -28.59 -23.60
N PHE A 268 28.80 -29.08 -23.96
CA PHE A 268 29.03 -29.82 -25.20
C PHE A 268 29.92 -31.02 -24.93
#